data_AF-A0A4Q5RLT3-F1
#
_entry.id   AF-A0A4Q5RLT3-F1
#
_cell.length_a   1.000
_cell.length_b   1.000
_cell.length_c   1.000
_cell.angle_alpha   90.00
_cell.angle_beta   90.00
_cell.angle_gamma   90.00
#
_symmetry.space_group_name_H-M   'P 1'
#
loop_
_entity.id
_entity.type
_entity.pdbx_description
1 polymer ?
#
loop_
_entity_poly.entity_id
_entity_poly.type
_entity_poly.pdbx_seq_one_letter_code
_entity_poly.pdbx_strand_id
1 'polypeptide(L)'
;MKYNLLGNTGLLVSEICFGTMTFGSSGQWAAIGGVEQKGANDLMKTVVDAGINFVDTANVYSFGQSETLLGQSIKDLGLSRNDLVIATKVRGKMGEGKNNIGLSRFHIFASVEESLKRLQLDHIDVLYVHGVDPFTPVEEIMRSLNDIVLSGKVRYVSVCNWPAWMVMKANGLADKHGWNKFVGMQYFYSLSGRDIEREILPLAKEENLAVMPWSPLAGGFLSGKYTRESEKAGNSRRDSFDFPPINKERAYDIVDVLNEIGQNYQVKA
;
A
#
# COMPACT_ATOMS: atom_id res chain seq x y z
N MET A 1 0.31 -20.49 4.92
CA MET A 1 0.08 -19.28 4.10
C MET A 1 -0.47 -19.70 2.74
N LYS A 2 -1.45 -18.98 2.17
CA LYS A 2 -1.83 -19.13 0.75
C LYS A 2 -1.09 -18.07 -0.08
N TYR A 3 -0.77 -18.41 -1.33
CA TYR A 3 -0.12 -17.52 -2.28
C TYR A 3 -0.96 -17.40 -3.54
N ASN A 4 -1.00 -16.21 -4.11
CA ASN A 4 -1.75 -15.87 -5.31
C ASN A 4 -0.80 -15.24 -6.34
N LEU A 5 -1.13 -15.36 -7.62
CA LEU A 5 -0.44 -14.61 -8.67
C LEU A 5 -0.74 -13.12 -8.51
N LEU A 6 0.27 -12.28 -8.74
CA LEU A 6 0.09 -10.83 -8.84
C LEU A 6 -0.48 -10.50 -10.23
N GLY A 7 -1.80 -10.54 -10.35
CA GLY A 7 -2.52 -10.22 -11.57
C GLY A 7 -2.17 -11.18 -12.70
N ASN A 8 -1.81 -10.63 -13.86
CA ASN A 8 -1.40 -11.38 -15.05
C ASN A 8 0.09 -11.74 -15.10
N THR A 9 0.80 -11.70 -13.97
CA THR A 9 2.23 -12.00 -13.90
C THR A 9 2.51 -13.43 -13.41
N GLY A 10 3.77 -13.85 -13.47
CA GLY A 10 4.26 -15.09 -12.84
C GLY A 10 4.73 -14.92 -11.39
N LEU A 11 4.57 -13.73 -10.79
CA LEU A 11 5.02 -13.45 -9.43
C LEU A 11 3.98 -13.96 -8.42
N LEU A 12 4.42 -14.78 -7.46
CA LEU A 12 3.59 -15.25 -6.34
C LEU A 12 3.75 -14.34 -5.12
N VAL A 13 2.62 -13.82 -4.63
CA VAL A 13 2.54 -13.02 -3.40
C VAL A 13 1.64 -13.70 -2.38
N SER A 14 1.95 -13.56 -1.09
CA SER A 14 1.10 -14.05 0.00
C SER A 14 -0.28 -13.37 -0.05
N GLU A 15 -1.33 -14.12 0.29
CA GLU A 15 -2.71 -13.61 0.34
C GLU A 15 -2.88 -12.41 1.27
N ILE A 16 -2.06 -12.35 2.33
CA ILE A 16 -1.95 -11.21 3.23
C ILE A 16 -0.70 -10.41 2.84
N CYS A 17 -0.85 -9.10 2.74
CA CYS A 17 0.25 -8.14 2.56
C CYS A 17 0.46 -7.36 3.86
N PHE A 18 1.72 -7.22 4.29
CA PHE A 18 2.08 -6.46 5.49
C PHE A 18 2.39 -5.01 5.13
N GLY A 19 1.56 -4.06 5.59
CA GLY A 19 1.77 -2.63 5.40
C GLY A 19 2.57 -1.99 6.53
N THR A 20 3.51 -1.09 6.19
CA THR A 20 4.46 -0.49 7.15
C THR A 20 4.20 1.01 7.44
N MET A 21 2.98 1.50 7.21
CA MET A 21 2.63 2.92 7.43
C MET A 21 2.86 3.38 8.89
N THR A 22 2.88 2.46 9.86
CA THR A 22 3.13 2.75 11.27
C THR A 22 4.62 2.82 11.64
N PHE A 23 5.52 2.50 10.70
CA PHE A 23 6.96 2.54 10.93
C PHE A 23 7.46 3.99 10.90
N GLY A 24 8.17 4.38 11.94
CA GLY A 24 8.61 5.76 12.14
C GLY A 24 7.51 6.68 12.67
N SER A 25 7.85 7.93 12.94
CA SER A 25 6.95 8.87 13.63
C SER A 25 7.24 10.34 13.26
N SER A 26 7.51 10.62 11.99
CA SER A 26 7.97 11.96 11.57
C SER A 26 6.84 12.90 11.17
N GLY A 27 6.83 14.12 11.71
CA GLY A 27 5.85 15.17 11.39
C GLY A 27 4.41 14.72 11.55
N GLN A 28 3.58 14.95 10.53
CA GLN A 28 2.16 14.56 10.53
C GLN A 28 1.93 13.04 10.68
N TRP A 29 2.93 12.20 10.41
CA TRP A 29 2.83 10.75 10.55
C TRP A 29 2.92 10.27 12.00
N ALA A 30 3.31 11.13 12.95
CA ALA A 30 3.37 10.78 14.36
C ALA A 30 2.01 10.39 14.97
N ALA A 31 0.90 10.84 14.38
CA ALA A 31 -0.45 10.42 14.80
C ALA A 31 -0.79 8.97 14.38
N ILE A 32 -0.01 8.39 13.47
CA ILE A 32 -0.28 7.09 12.84
C ILE A 32 0.79 6.06 13.22
N GLY A 33 2.05 6.49 13.23
CA GLY A 33 3.21 5.66 13.49
C GLY A 33 3.67 5.70 14.94
N GLY A 34 4.96 5.47 15.14
CA GLY A 34 5.58 5.28 16.45
C GLY A 34 6.36 3.97 16.58
N VAL A 35 6.30 3.09 15.58
CA VAL A 35 7.09 1.86 15.60
C VAL A 35 8.55 2.21 15.29
N GLU A 36 9.41 2.01 16.28
CA GLU A 36 10.87 2.13 16.17
C GLU A 36 11.52 0.84 15.66
N GLN A 37 12.83 0.85 15.40
CA GLN A 37 13.56 -0.25 14.77
C GLN A 37 13.34 -1.60 15.45
N LYS A 38 13.40 -1.67 16.79
CA LYS A 38 13.17 -2.93 17.50
C LYS A 38 11.77 -3.49 17.21
N GLY A 39 10.75 -2.64 17.27
CA GLY A 39 9.37 -3.03 16.98
C GLY A 39 9.18 -3.41 15.50
N ALA A 40 9.87 -2.72 14.59
CA ALA A 40 9.88 -3.07 13.16
C ALA A 40 10.48 -4.46 12.94
N ASN A 41 11.59 -4.78 13.61
CA ASN A 41 12.21 -6.11 13.57
C ASN A 41 11.28 -7.18 14.15
N ASP A 42 10.66 -6.94 15.31
CA ASP A 42 9.73 -7.89 15.94
C ASP A 42 8.51 -8.18 15.05
N LEU A 43 7.94 -7.14 14.41
CA LEU A 43 6.84 -7.28 13.47
C LEU A 43 7.27 -8.00 12.19
N MET A 44 8.40 -7.63 11.59
CA MET A 44 8.92 -8.29 10.39
C MET A 44 9.23 -9.76 10.64
N LYS A 45 9.77 -10.11 11.81
CA LYS A 45 9.96 -11.50 12.21
C LYS A 45 8.63 -12.26 12.25
N THR A 46 7.61 -11.68 12.88
CA THR A 46 6.27 -12.29 12.94
C THR A 46 5.68 -12.50 11.54
N VAL A 47 5.86 -11.52 10.65
CA VAL A 47 5.40 -11.56 9.25
C VAL A 47 6.03 -12.72 8.49
N VAL A 48 7.36 -12.83 8.52
CA VAL A 48 8.06 -13.91 7.79
C VAL A 48 7.84 -15.29 8.42
N ASP A 49 7.77 -15.39 9.76
CA ASP A 49 7.45 -16.64 10.45
C ASP A 49 6.05 -17.17 10.09
N ALA A 50 5.10 -16.26 9.79
CA ALA A 50 3.77 -16.61 9.29
C ALA A 50 3.75 -17.00 7.79
N GLY A 51 4.89 -16.92 7.10
CA GLY A 51 5.04 -17.18 5.67
C GLY A 51 4.62 -16.02 4.78
N ILE A 52 4.38 -14.82 5.31
CA ILE A 52 4.05 -13.65 4.48
C ILE A 52 5.32 -13.21 3.75
N ASN A 53 5.25 -13.12 2.42
CA ASN A 53 6.37 -12.64 1.61
C ASN A 53 6.14 -11.21 1.08
N PHE A 54 4.91 -10.69 1.12
CA PHE A 54 4.57 -9.43 0.47
C PHE A 54 4.49 -8.28 1.47
N VAL A 55 5.37 -7.28 1.30
CA VAL A 55 5.49 -6.13 2.20
C VAL A 55 5.31 -4.83 1.43
N ASP A 56 4.45 -3.95 1.95
CA ASP A 56 4.08 -2.67 1.36
C ASP A 56 4.54 -1.50 2.24
N THR A 57 5.30 -0.58 1.64
CA THR A 57 5.70 0.70 2.24
C THR A 57 5.41 1.85 1.27
N ALA A 58 5.82 3.08 1.57
CA ALA A 58 5.79 4.20 0.65
C ALA A 58 6.89 5.20 0.99
N ASN A 59 7.41 5.90 -0.02
CA ASN A 59 8.41 6.94 0.20
C ASN A 59 7.94 8.01 1.21
N VAL A 60 6.65 8.38 1.16
CA VAL A 60 6.09 9.45 1.99
C VAL A 60 5.83 9.01 3.43
N TYR A 61 5.78 7.71 3.74
CA TYR A 61 5.51 7.23 5.10
C TYR A 61 6.62 7.65 6.05
N SER A 62 6.27 8.50 7.01
CA SER A 62 7.22 9.16 7.92
C SER A 62 8.38 9.82 7.16
N PHE A 63 8.09 10.41 5.99
CA PHE A 63 9.07 11.05 5.11
C PHE A 63 10.30 10.19 4.78
N GLY A 64 10.07 8.89 4.53
CA GLY A 64 11.09 7.91 4.15
C GLY A 64 11.57 7.05 5.30
N GLN A 65 11.29 7.42 6.56
CA GLN A 65 11.72 6.64 7.72
C GLN A 65 11.16 5.21 7.70
N SER A 66 9.93 5.01 7.20
CA SER A 66 9.35 3.66 7.08
C SER A 66 10.18 2.74 6.19
N GLU A 67 10.67 3.24 5.05
CA GLU A 67 11.56 2.50 4.15
C GLU A 67 12.91 2.20 4.80
N THR A 68 13.49 3.16 5.52
CA THR A 68 14.76 2.95 6.25
C THR A 68 14.63 1.85 7.29
N LEU A 69 13.56 1.87 8.10
CA LEU A 69 13.31 0.88 9.14
C LEU A 69 13.05 -0.51 8.55
N LEU A 70 12.29 -0.59 7.45
CA LEU A 70 12.05 -1.84 6.72
C LEU A 70 13.34 -2.42 6.14
N GLY A 71 14.12 -1.60 5.43
CA GLY A 71 15.40 -2.02 4.86
C GLY A 71 16.38 -2.53 5.92
N GLN A 72 16.44 -1.84 7.07
CA GLN A 72 17.26 -2.28 8.19
C GLN A 72 16.72 -3.56 8.82
N SER A 73 15.41 -3.75 8.92
CA SER A 73 14.80 -4.98 9.45
C SER A 73 15.18 -6.21 8.62
N ILE A 74 15.20 -6.06 7.29
CA ILE A 74 15.62 -7.14 6.37
C ILE A 74 17.07 -7.56 6.65
N LYS A 75 17.96 -6.59 6.88
CA LYS A 75 19.37 -6.83 7.22
C LYS A 75 19.56 -7.44 8.60
N ASP A 76 18.94 -6.86 9.62
CA ASP A 76 19.07 -7.29 11.02
C ASP A 76 18.60 -8.73 11.22
N LEU A 77 17.53 -9.12 10.50
CA LEU A 77 16.97 -10.47 10.55
C LEU A 77 17.65 -11.45 9.58
N GLY A 78 18.61 -11.00 8.78
CA GLY A 78 19.31 -11.84 7.80
C GLY A 78 18.37 -12.43 6.73
N LEU A 79 17.31 -11.72 6.37
CA LEU A 79 16.31 -12.23 5.43
C LEU A 79 16.85 -12.24 4.01
N SER A 80 16.61 -13.34 3.29
CA SER A 80 16.90 -13.43 1.87
C SER A 80 16.02 -12.45 1.09
N ARG A 81 16.64 -11.56 0.33
CA ARG A 81 15.91 -10.62 -0.54
C ARG A 81 15.04 -11.34 -1.58
N ASN A 82 15.45 -12.52 -2.02
CA ASN A 82 14.70 -13.30 -3.02
C ASN A 82 13.43 -13.94 -2.47
N ASP A 83 13.30 -14.00 -1.14
CA ASP A 83 12.14 -14.61 -0.47
C ASP A 83 11.06 -13.57 -0.17
N LEU A 84 11.32 -12.29 -0.45
CA LEU A 84 10.43 -11.17 -0.19
C LEU A 84 10.01 -10.50 -1.49
N VAL A 85 8.76 -10.03 -1.50
CA VAL A 85 8.23 -9.10 -2.48
C VAL A 85 8.05 -7.75 -1.79
N ILE A 86 8.87 -6.78 -2.16
CA ILE A 86 8.88 -5.44 -1.59
C ILE A 86 8.22 -4.46 -2.54
N ALA A 87 7.13 -3.86 -2.07
CA ALA A 87 6.45 -2.78 -2.76
C ALA A 87 6.66 -1.44 -2.08
N THR A 88 6.87 -0.40 -2.88
CA THR A 88 6.83 0.99 -2.41
C THR A 88 6.02 1.85 -3.37
N LYS A 89 5.86 3.13 -3.04
CA LYS A 89 5.01 4.07 -3.78
C LYS A 89 5.73 5.39 -4.01
N VAL A 90 5.40 6.03 -5.13
CA VAL A 90 5.85 7.37 -5.49
C VAL A 90 4.65 8.27 -5.76
N ARG A 91 4.73 9.54 -5.34
CA ARG A 91 3.90 10.72 -5.69
C ARG A 91 3.92 11.77 -4.58
N GLY A 92 3.98 11.33 -3.32
CA GLY A 92 3.89 12.21 -2.15
C GLY A 92 4.99 13.27 -2.08
N LYS A 93 4.71 14.40 -1.41
CA LYS A 93 5.69 15.49 -1.23
C LYS A 93 6.81 15.01 -0.29
N MET A 94 8.05 14.99 -0.77
CA MET A 94 9.23 14.51 -0.03
C MET A 94 10.16 15.64 0.44
N GLY A 95 9.88 16.90 0.10
CA GLY A 95 10.62 18.06 0.58
C GLY A 95 10.10 19.36 -0.03
N GLU A 96 10.76 20.49 0.26
CA GLU A 96 10.27 21.82 -0.14
C GLU A 96 10.53 22.21 -1.60
N GLY A 97 11.36 21.46 -2.31
CA GLY A 97 11.64 21.70 -3.73
C GLY A 97 10.39 21.55 -4.61
N LYS A 98 10.28 22.39 -5.64
CA LYS A 98 9.12 22.41 -6.57
C LYS A 98 8.87 21.06 -7.25
N ASN A 99 9.91 20.27 -7.47
CA ASN A 99 9.86 18.97 -8.14
C ASN A 99 9.93 17.78 -7.14
N ASN A 100 9.72 18.03 -5.84
CA ASN A 100 9.73 16.98 -4.81
C ASN A 100 8.34 16.37 -4.57
N ILE A 101 7.45 16.40 -5.57
CA ILE A 101 6.09 15.86 -5.53
C ILE A 101 5.66 15.45 -6.95
N GLY A 102 4.68 14.56 -7.05
CA GLY A 102 3.97 14.26 -8.29
C GLY A 102 4.51 13.03 -9.02
N LEU A 103 4.14 12.88 -10.28
CA LEU A 103 4.44 11.73 -11.14
C LEU A 103 5.17 12.18 -12.42
N SER A 104 5.79 13.37 -12.41
CA SER A 104 6.72 13.78 -13.47
C SER A 104 7.85 12.76 -13.60
N ARG A 105 8.39 12.63 -14.82
CA ARG A 105 9.57 11.76 -15.04
C ARG A 105 10.70 12.06 -14.05
N PHE A 106 10.97 13.34 -13.84
CA PHE A 106 12.01 13.81 -12.92
C PHE A 106 11.80 13.26 -11.51
N HIS A 107 10.58 13.39 -10.97
CA HIS A 107 10.28 12.95 -9.61
C HIS A 107 10.24 11.43 -9.47
N ILE A 108 9.74 10.71 -10.47
CA ILE A 108 9.70 9.23 -10.48
C ILE A 108 11.12 8.67 -10.38
N PHE A 109 12.01 9.08 -11.28
CA PHE A 109 13.38 8.56 -11.30
C PHE A 109 14.13 8.90 -10.01
N ALA A 110 14.09 10.17 -9.57
CA ALA A 110 14.74 10.57 -8.33
C ALA A 110 14.18 9.80 -7.11
N SER A 111 12.85 9.64 -7.02
CA SER A 111 12.24 8.95 -5.89
C SER A 111 12.58 7.46 -5.84
N VAL A 112 12.70 6.80 -6.99
CA VAL A 112 13.09 5.38 -7.04
C VAL A 112 14.53 5.20 -6.53
N GLU A 113 15.48 6.03 -6.97
CA GLU A 113 16.86 5.98 -6.44
C GLU A 113 16.89 6.16 -4.92
N GLU A 114 16.18 7.16 -4.42
CA GLU A 114 16.20 7.48 -2.99
C GLU A 114 15.46 6.42 -2.16
N SER A 115 14.43 5.79 -2.71
CA SER A 115 13.73 4.67 -2.04
C SER A 115 14.62 3.43 -1.97
N LEU A 116 15.34 3.10 -3.05
CA LEU A 116 16.31 1.99 -3.06
C LEU A 116 17.43 2.20 -2.05
N LYS A 117 17.95 3.43 -1.91
CA LYS A 117 18.95 3.76 -0.89
C LYS A 117 18.42 3.55 0.53
N ARG A 118 17.21 4.04 0.84
CA ARG A 118 16.59 3.87 2.16
C ARG A 118 16.28 2.40 2.47
N LEU A 119 15.74 1.68 1.50
CA LEU A 119 15.47 0.24 1.61
C LEU A 119 16.76 -0.60 1.64
N GLN A 120 17.87 -0.04 1.17
CA GLN A 120 19.15 -0.74 1.04
C GLN A 120 19.05 -1.96 0.10
N LEU A 121 18.34 -1.77 -1.02
CA LEU A 121 18.04 -2.79 -2.03
C LEU A 121 18.46 -2.33 -3.42
N ASP A 122 18.75 -3.28 -4.31
CA ASP A 122 19.10 -2.99 -5.71
C ASP A 122 17.87 -2.85 -6.63
N HIS A 123 16.72 -3.37 -6.20
CA HIS A 123 15.46 -3.25 -6.94
C HIS A 123 14.22 -3.30 -6.06
N ILE A 124 13.15 -2.67 -6.55
CA ILE A 124 11.77 -2.73 -6.03
C ILE A 124 11.00 -3.77 -6.86
N ASP A 125 10.21 -4.63 -6.21
CA ASP A 125 9.39 -5.59 -6.94
C ASP A 125 8.16 -4.92 -7.54
N VAL A 126 7.45 -4.12 -6.74
CA VAL A 126 6.23 -3.43 -7.20
C VAL A 126 6.31 -1.94 -6.84
N LEU A 127 6.30 -1.07 -7.86
CA LEU A 127 6.17 0.37 -7.68
C LEU A 127 4.72 0.80 -7.90
N TYR A 128 4.08 1.36 -6.88
CA TYR A 128 2.78 2.00 -7.02
C TYR A 128 2.89 3.49 -7.36
N VAL A 129 2.05 3.97 -8.27
CA VAL A 129 1.73 5.41 -8.34
C VAL A 129 0.70 5.75 -7.26
N HIS A 130 1.10 6.58 -6.28
CA HIS A 130 0.37 6.79 -5.03
C HIS A 130 -0.72 7.87 -5.16
N GLY A 131 -1.75 7.61 -5.97
CA GLY A 131 -2.84 8.55 -6.26
C GLY A 131 -2.64 9.34 -7.54
N VAL A 132 -3.65 10.11 -7.91
CA VAL A 132 -3.66 10.90 -9.15
C VAL A 132 -2.71 12.09 -9.05
N ASP A 133 -1.95 12.31 -10.12
CA ASP A 133 -1.29 13.58 -10.39
C ASP A 133 -2.06 14.31 -11.50
N PRO A 134 -2.69 15.46 -11.19
CA PRO A 134 -3.46 16.21 -12.17
C PRO A 134 -2.59 17.01 -13.16
N PHE A 135 -1.29 17.15 -12.89
CA PHE A 135 -0.40 18.02 -13.69
C PHE A 135 0.41 17.25 -14.73
N THR A 136 0.81 16.01 -14.44
CA THR A 136 1.59 15.20 -15.39
C THR A 136 0.66 14.42 -16.33
N PRO A 137 0.84 14.52 -17.66
CA PRO A 137 0.07 13.73 -18.62
C PRO A 137 0.23 12.22 -18.39
N VAL A 138 -0.87 11.46 -18.48
CA VAL A 138 -0.85 9.99 -18.30
C VAL A 138 0.16 9.29 -19.21
N GLU A 139 0.34 9.79 -20.44
CA GLU A 139 1.32 9.24 -21.38
C GLU A 139 2.77 9.43 -20.90
N GLU A 140 3.12 10.58 -20.33
CA GLU A 140 4.44 10.81 -19.72
C GLU A 140 4.64 9.90 -18.51
N ILE A 141 3.62 9.74 -17.66
CA ILE A 141 3.65 8.83 -16.50
C ILE A 141 3.95 7.41 -16.99
N MET A 142 3.16 6.88 -17.93
CA MET A 142 3.32 5.52 -18.42
C MET A 142 4.65 5.31 -19.14
N ARG A 143 5.12 6.28 -19.92
CA ARG A 143 6.46 6.21 -20.52
C ARG A 143 7.56 6.15 -19.46
N SER A 144 7.44 6.96 -18.41
CA SER A 144 8.42 7.02 -17.33
C SER A 144 8.45 5.74 -16.49
N LEU A 145 7.26 5.18 -16.21
CA LEU A 145 7.11 3.89 -15.55
C LEU A 145 7.68 2.74 -16.39
N ASN A 146 7.49 2.78 -17.71
CA ASN A 146 8.10 1.80 -18.60
C ASN A 146 9.64 1.88 -18.55
N ASP A 147 10.20 3.08 -18.68
CA ASP A 147 11.64 3.27 -18.71
C ASP A 147 12.29 2.87 -17.37
N ILE A 148 11.63 3.10 -16.23
CA ILE A 148 12.17 2.65 -14.93
C ILE A 148 12.14 1.14 -14.79
N VAL A 149 11.13 0.45 -15.35
CA VAL A 149 11.13 -1.02 -15.42
C VAL A 149 12.27 -1.52 -16.30
N LEU A 150 12.46 -0.93 -17.49
CA LEU A 150 13.56 -1.29 -18.39
C LEU A 150 14.96 -1.04 -17.79
N SER A 151 15.07 -0.10 -16.85
CA SER A 151 16.33 0.12 -16.12
C SER A 151 16.71 -1.02 -15.16
N GLY A 152 15.78 -1.94 -14.87
CA GLY A 152 16.00 -3.03 -13.91
C GLY A 152 15.88 -2.63 -12.45
N LYS A 153 15.51 -1.37 -12.14
CA LYS A 153 15.31 -0.89 -10.76
C LYS A 153 13.93 -1.22 -10.19
N VAL A 154 12.97 -1.49 -11.08
CA VAL A 154 11.60 -1.89 -10.74
C VAL A 154 11.24 -3.12 -11.57
N ARG A 155 10.56 -4.12 -10.98
CA ARG A 155 10.09 -5.30 -11.71
C ARG A 155 8.69 -5.09 -12.31
N TYR A 156 7.77 -4.60 -11.50
CA TYR A 156 6.37 -4.39 -11.87
C TYR A 156 5.87 -3.02 -11.42
N VAL A 157 4.87 -2.50 -12.13
CA VAL A 157 4.21 -1.23 -11.77
C VAL A 157 2.75 -1.49 -11.45
N SER A 158 2.22 -0.72 -10.51
CA SER A 158 0.84 -0.80 -10.05
C SER A 158 0.28 0.59 -9.74
N VAL A 159 -1.02 0.67 -9.51
CA VAL A 159 -1.73 1.95 -9.32
C VAL A 159 -2.42 1.99 -7.98
N CYS A 160 -2.50 3.17 -7.35
CA CYS A 160 -3.23 3.34 -6.09
C CYS A 160 -4.23 4.49 -6.25
N ASN A 161 -5.49 4.26 -5.88
CA ASN A 161 -6.54 5.29 -5.83
C ASN A 161 -6.76 6.10 -7.12
N TRP A 162 -6.57 5.50 -8.31
CA TRP A 162 -6.99 6.11 -9.58
C TRP A 162 -8.43 5.72 -9.94
N PRO A 163 -9.20 6.57 -10.63
CA PRO A 163 -10.50 6.16 -11.16
C PRO A 163 -10.34 5.14 -12.29
N ALA A 164 -11.33 4.26 -12.47
CA ALA A 164 -11.30 3.13 -13.42
C ALA A 164 -10.94 3.57 -14.85
N TRP A 165 -11.57 4.64 -15.34
CA TRP A 165 -11.33 5.17 -16.69
C TRP A 165 -9.87 5.59 -16.91
N MET A 166 -9.18 6.08 -15.87
CA MET A 166 -7.80 6.54 -15.96
C MET A 166 -6.83 5.36 -15.97
N VAL A 167 -7.14 4.29 -15.22
CA VAL A 167 -6.42 3.01 -15.29
C VAL A 167 -6.55 2.41 -16.69
N MET A 168 -7.76 2.36 -17.26
CA MET A 168 -7.96 1.87 -18.63
C MET A 168 -7.24 2.73 -19.67
N LYS A 169 -7.29 4.06 -19.54
CA LYS A 169 -6.53 4.96 -20.41
C LYS A 169 -5.02 4.66 -20.35
N ALA A 170 -4.48 4.44 -19.15
CA ALA A 170 -3.07 4.15 -18.94
C ALA A 170 -2.66 2.80 -19.55
N ASN A 171 -3.41 1.73 -19.28
CA ASN A 171 -3.16 0.41 -19.85
C ASN A 171 -3.34 0.41 -21.38
N GLY A 172 -4.33 1.13 -21.92
CA GLY A 172 -4.51 1.27 -23.37
C GLY A 172 -3.37 2.01 -24.06
N LEU A 173 -2.77 3.03 -23.41
CA LEU A 173 -1.53 3.66 -23.89
C LEU A 173 -0.37 2.67 -23.85
N ALA A 174 -0.24 1.89 -22.77
CA ALA A 174 0.81 0.90 -22.67
C ALA A 174 0.70 -0.17 -23.76
N ASP A 175 -0.51 -0.67 -24.05
CA ASP A 175 -0.75 -1.58 -25.18
C ASP A 175 -0.36 -0.99 -26.52
N LYS A 176 -0.82 0.23 -26.80
CA LYS A 176 -0.52 0.93 -28.06
C LYS A 176 0.98 1.09 -28.31
N HIS A 177 1.76 1.32 -27.24
CA HIS A 177 3.19 1.63 -27.35
C HIS A 177 4.09 0.44 -26.99
N GLY A 178 3.54 -0.73 -26.65
CA GLY A 178 4.30 -1.89 -26.18
C GLY A 178 5.03 -1.64 -24.85
N TRP A 179 4.47 -0.81 -23.97
CA TRP A 179 5.00 -0.54 -22.65
C TRP A 179 4.44 -1.51 -21.61
N ASN A 180 5.11 -1.55 -20.45
CA ASN A 180 4.62 -2.28 -19.29
C ASN A 180 3.28 -1.70 -18.80
N LYS A 181 2.28 -2.57 -18.60
CA LYS A 181 0.97 -2.22 -18.02
C LYS A 181 1.03 -2.25 -16.51
N PHE A 182 0.02 -1.68 -15.86
CA PHE A 182 -0.22 -1.97 -14.45
C PHE A 182 -0.59 -3.44 -14.28
N VAL A 183 -0.05 -4.09 -13.25
CA VAL A 183 -0.35 -5.50 -12.91
C VAL A 183 -1.25 -5.65 -11.70
N GLY A 184 -1.47 -4.55 -10.98
CA GLY A 184 -2.20 -4.56 -9.74
C GLY A 184 -2.62 -3.17 -9.32
N MET A 185 -3.55 -3.13 -8.37
CA MET A 185 -4.15 -1.90 -7.90
C MET A 185 -4.42 -1.92 -6.40
N GLN A 186 -4.19 -0.79 -5.73
CA GLN A 186 -4.38 -0.64 -4.29
C GLN A 186 -5.49 0.37 -3.99
N TYR A 187 -6.49 -0.04 -3.21
CA TYR A 187 -7.67 0.79 -2.91
C TYR A 187 -8.23 0.55 -1.50
N PHE A 188 -8.95 1.53 -0.97
CA PHE A 188 -9.71 1.36 0.28
C PHE A 188 -10.79 0.32 0.04
N TYR A 189 -10.79 -0.72 0.86
CA TYR A 189 -11.88 -1.69 0.85
C TYR A 189 -12.03 -2.31 2.23
N SER A 190 -13.24 -2.20 2.78
CA SER A 190 -13.64 -2.75 4.07
C SER A 190 -15.15 -2.94 4.09
N LEU A 191 -15.70 -3.58 5.12
CA LEU A 191 -17.15 -3.66 5.29
C LEU A 191 -17.81 -2.27 5.36
N SER A 192 -17.10 -1.27 5.91
CA SER A 192 -17.56 0.12 5.99
C SER A 192 -17.37 0.96 4.71
N GLY A 193 -16.60 0.46 3.73
CA GLY A 193 -16.23 1.19 2.53
C GLY A 193 -16.08 0.25 1.34
N ARG A 194 -17.12 0.19 0.49
CA ARG A 194 -17.29 -0.79 -0.59
C ARG A 194 -17.44 -0.15 -1.97
N ASP A 195 -17.11 1.14 -2.10
CA ASP A 195 -17.34 1.92 -3.33
C ASP A 195 -16.65 1.32 -4.56
N ILE A 196 -15.51 0.65 -4.35
CA ILE A 196 -14.73 0.02 -5.42
C ILE A 196 -15.44 -1.14 -6.11
N GLU A 197 -16.51 -1.71 -5.51
CA GLU A 197 -17.31 -2.78 -6.14
C GLU A 197 -18.02 -2.33 -7.42
N ARG A 198 -18.26 -1.02 -7.59
CA ARG A 198 -19.04 -0.50 -8.72
C ARG A 198 -18.30 -0.57 -10.04
N GLU A 199 -17.03 -0.14 -10.05
CA GLU A 199 -16.25 0.00 -11.29
C GLU A 199 -14.84 -0.57 -11.20
N ILE A 200 -14.20 -0.47 -10.03
CA ILE A 200 -12.79 -0.85 -9.85
C ILE A 200 -12.62 -2.37 -9.78
N LEU A 201 -13.48 -3.09 -9.04
CA LEU A 201 -13.43 -4.55 -8.99
C LEU A 201 -13.85 -5.21 -10.32
N PRO A 202 -14.91 -4.75 -11.02
CA PRO A 202 -15.20 -5.20 -12.38
C PRO A 202 -14.02 -4.98 -13.34
N LEU A 203 -13.41 -3.79 -13.32
CA LEU A 203 -12.20 -3.50 -14.08
C LEU A 203 -11.06 -4.48 -13.75
N ALA A 204 -10.77 -4.67 -12.46
CA ALA A 204 -9.69 -5.55 -12.03
C ALA A 204 -9.88 -6.98 -12.54
N LYS A 205 -11.12 -7.47 -12.52
CA LYS A 205 -11.47 -8.78 -13.01
C LYS A 205 -11.28 -8.90 -14.53
N GLU A 206 -11.73 -7.90 -15.28
CA GLU A 206 -11.63 -7.89 -16.75
C GLU A 206 -10.18 -7.82 -17.23
N GLU A 207 -9.38 -6.92 -16.64
CA GLU A 207 -7.98 -6.69 -17.02
C GLU A 207 -7.00 -7.63 -16.29
N ASN A 208 -7.51 -8.57 -15.50
CA ASN A 208 -6.75 -9.50 -14.66
C ASN A 208 -5.69 -8.79 -13.79
N LEU A 209 -6.09 -7.71 -13.12
CA LEU A 209 -5.26 -6.93 -12.20
C LEU A 209 -5.45 -7.44 -10.77
N ALA A 210 -4.35 -7.63 -10.05
CA ALA A 210 -4.44 -7.90 -8.61
C ALA A 210 -5.08 -6.72 -7.87
N VAL A 211 -5.88 -6.99 -6.85
CA VAL A 211 -6.45 -5.96 -5.97
C VAL A 211 -5.87 -6.12 -4.58
N MET A 212 -5.28 -5.05 -4.07
CA MET A 212 -4.70 -4.97 -2.74
C MET A 212 -5.52 -3.99 -1.88
N PRO A 213 -6.49 -4.48 -1.09
CA PRO A 213 -7.21 -3.65 -0.13
C PRO A 213 -6.27 -2.99 0.88
N TRP A 214 -6.39 -1.68 1.07
CA TRP A 214 -5.80 -0.98 2.20
C TRP A 214 -6.87 -0.63 3.24
N SER A 215 -6.47 -0.55 4.51
CA SER A 215 -7.35 -0.35 5.68
C SER A 215 -8.57 -1.31 5.73
N PRO A 216 -8.37 -2.64 5.67
CA PRO A 216 -9.48 -3.60 5.76
C PRO A 216 -10.28 -3.48 7.07
N LEU A 217 -9.65 -3.01 8.15
CA LEU A 217 -10.28 -2.74 9.44
C LEU A 217 -10.69 -1.26 9.62
N ALA A 218 -10.74 -0.47 8.54
CA ALA A 218 -11.07 0.96 8.56
C ALA A 218 -10.30 1.74 9.65
N GLY A 219 -8.97 1.70 9.59
CA GLY A 219 -8.12 2.41 10.56
C GLY A 219 -8.10 1.77 11.96
N GLY A 220 -8.79 0.64 12.16
CA GLY A 220 -8.97 -0.05 13.44
C GLY A 220 -10.41 0.04 13.96
N PHE A 221 -11.29 0.80 13.30
CA PHE A 221 -12.68 0.95 13.72
C PHE A 221 -13.41 -0.40 13.79
N LEU A 222 -13.23 -1.24 12.77
CA LEU A 222 -13.87 -2.55 12.65
C LEU A 222 -13.20 -3.65 13.51
N SER A 223 -12.39 -3.31 14.51
CA SER A 223 -11.72 -4.29 15.39
C SER A 223 -12.52 -4.63 16.66
N GLY A 224 -13.74 -4.12 16.79
CA GLY A 224 -14.56 -4.22 17.99
C GLY A 224 -14.16 -3.29 19.16
N LYS A 225 -13.05 -2.55 19.04
CA LYS A 225 -12.58 -1.61 20.07
C LYS A 225 -13.40 -0.31 20.16
N TYR A 226 -14.16 -0.02 19.12
CA TYR A 226 -14.98 1.19 19.00
C TYR A 226 -16.44 0.78 18.99
N THR A 227 -17.19 1.22 20.00
CA THR A 227 -18.63 0.96 20.12
C THR A 227 -19.38 2.26 20.36
N ARG A 228 -20.71 2.23 20.32
CA ARG A 228 -21.56 3.40 20.59
C ARG A 228 -21.35 3.96 22.00
N GLU A 229 -20.92 3.12 22.93
CA GLU A 229 -20.62 3.47 24.32
C GLU A 229 -19.15 3.89 24.52
N SER A 230 -18.28 3.54 23.58
CA SER A 230 -16.83 3.74 23.68
C SER A 230 -16.25 4.23 22.35
N GLU A 231 -16.38 5.54 22.12
CA GLU A 231 -15.88 6.20 20.91
C GLU A 231 -14.34 6.31 20.84
N LYS A 232 -13.65 6.04 21.96
CA LYS A 232 -12.19 6.01 22.03
C LYS A 232 -11.72 4.68 22.62
N ALA A 233 -10.70 4.11 22.00
CA ALA A 233 -10.13 2.84 22.44
C ALA A 233 -8.96 3.01 23.42
N GLY A 234 -8.42 4.23 23.56
CA GLY A 234 -7.26 4.54 24.38
C GLY A 234 -5.96 4.12 23.69
N ASN A 235 -5.01 5.04 23.52
CA ASN A 235 -3.73 4.82 22.82
C ASN A 235 -3.89 4.18 21.42
N SER A 236 -5.01 4.46 20.74
CA SER A 236 -5.26 3.96 19.39
C SER A 236 -5.14 5.08 18.36
N ARG A 237 -4.55 4.77 17.20
CA ARG A 237 -4.35 5.71 16.10
C ARG A 237 -5.63 6.46 15.72
N ARG A 238 -6.77 5.76 15.69
CA ARG A 238 -8.03 6.38 15.26
C ARG A 238 -8.61 7.36 16.29
N ASP A 239 -8.13 7.33 17.54
CA ASP A 239 -8.53 8.29 18.56
C ASP A 239 -8.04 9.72 18.26
N SER A 240 -6.92 9.85 17.55
CA SER A 240 -6.29 11.12 17.18
C SER A 240 -6.28 11.39 15.66
N PHE A 241 -6.47 10.35 14.83
CA PHE A 241 -6.47 10.45 13.38
C PHE A 241 -7.66 9.68 12.76
N ASP A 242 -8.75 10.40 12.47
CA ASP A 242 -10.00 9.83 11.95
C ASP A 242 -9.91 9.48 10.45
N PHE A 243 -9.16 8.42 10.15
CA PHE A 243 -8.90 7.95 8.78
C PHE A 243 -8.87 6.41 8.70
N PRO A 244 -9.40 5.80 7.63
CA PRO A 244 -10.12 6.44 6.52
C PRO A 244 -11.45 7.05 6.96
N PRO A 245 -11.97 8.04 6.21
CA PRO A 245 -13.30 8.56 6.44
C PRO A 245 -14.33 7.45 6.20
N ILE A 246 -15.24 7.28 7.15
CA ILE A 246 -16.32 6.28 7.10
C ILE A 246 -17.62 6.91 7.61
N ASN A 247 -18.75 6.34 7.23
CA ASN A 247 -20.02 6.61 7.90
C ASN A 247 -20.05 5.86 9.23
N LYS A 248 -19.83 6.57 10.35
CA LYS A 248 -19.72 5.96 11.69
C LYS A 248 -20.99 5.26 12.14
N GLU A 249 -22.17 5.83 11.88
CA GLU A 249 -23.44 5.18 12.23
C GLU A 249 -23.56 3.80 11.58
N ARG A 250 -23.31 3.73 10.26
CA ARG A 250 -23.29 2.45 9.55
C ARG A 250 -22.18 1.53 10.04
N ALA A 251 -21.03 2.07 10.40
CA ALA A 251 -19.90 1.27 10.87
C ALA A 251 -20.16 0.67 12.25
N TYR A 252 -20.89 1.35 13.15
CA TYR A 252 -21.33 0.78 14.41
C TYR A 252 -22.30 -0.38 14.19
N ASP A 253 -23.29 -0.23 13.31
CA ASP A 253 -24.21 -1.32 12.96
C ASP A 253 -23.44 -2.56 12.43
N ILE A 254 -22.36 -2.34 11.67
CA ILE A 254 -21.47 -3.41 11.20
C ILE A 254 -20.74 -4.06 12.37
N VAL A 255 -20.19 -3.28 13.31
CA VAL A 255 -19.46 -3.81 14.48
C VAL A 255 -20.36 -4.68 15.36
N ASP A 256 -21.62 -4.28 15.56
CA ASP A 256 -22.59 -5.05 16.35
C ASP A 256 -22.82 -6.43 15.73
N VAL A 257 -23.02 -6.49 14.41
CA VAL A 257 -23.16 -7.75 13.66
C VAL A 257 -21.86 -8.58 13.66
N LEU A 258 -20.70 -7.94 13.51
CA LEU A 258 -19.40 -8.63 13.56
C LEU A 258 -19.15 -9.26 14.94
N ASN A 259 -19.56 -8.60 16.02
CA ASN A 259 -19.45 -9.16 17.37
C ASN A 259 -20.33 -10.41 17.53
N GLU A 260 -21.57 -10.39 17.04
CA GLU A 260 -22.46 -11.56 17.04
C GLU A 260 -21.86 -12.72 16.24
N ILE A 261 -21.40 -12.46 15.02
CA ILE A 261 -20.75 -13.47 14.17
C ILE A 261 -19.48 -14.00 14.84
N GLY A 262 -18.64 -13.11 15.38
CA GLY A 262 -17.41 -13.48 16.06
C GLY A 262 -17.65 -14.44 17.24
N GLN A 263 -18.68 -14.18 18.05
CA GLN A 263 -19.09 -15.09 19.13
C GLN A 263 -19.49 -16.48 18.61
N ASN A 264 -20.27 -16.54 17.52
CA ASN A 264 -20.72 -17.79 16.93
C ASN A 264 -19.56 -18.64 16.36
N TYR A 265 -18.51 -17.98 15.85
CA TYR A 265 -17.33 -18.65 15.28
C TYR A 265 -16.11 -18.68 16.21
N GLN A 266 -16.25 -18.21 17.46
CA GLN A 266 -15.17 -18.14 18.45
C GLN A 266 -13.94 -17.33 17.97
N VAL A 267 -14.19 -16.24 17.25
CA VAL A 267 -13.18 -15.29 16.76
C VAL A 267 -13.52 -13.86 17.19
N LYS A 268 -12.54 -12.96 17.14
CA LYS A 268 -12.78 -11.53 17.37
C LYS A 268 -13.47 -10.89 16.17
N ALA A 269 -14.25 -9.85 16.43
CA ALA A 269 -14.74 -8.92 15.42
C ALA A 269 -13.59 -8.23 14.68
#